data_AF-A0A937V837-F1
#
_entry.id   AF-A0A937V837-F1
#
_cell.length_a   1.000
_cell.length_b   1.000
_cell.length_c   1.000
_cell.angle_alpha   90.00
_cell.angle_beta   90.00
_cell.angle_gamma   90.00
#
_symmetry.space_group_name_H-M   'P 1'
#
loop_
_entity.id
_entity.type
_entity.pdbx_description
1 polymer ?
#
loop_
_entity_poly.entity_id
_entity_poly.type
_entity_poly.pdbx_seq_one_letter_code
_entity_poly.pdbx_strand_id
1 'polypeptide(L)' 'CVTIGGIESKAVLLDGQLLNREHLCLTVSFDHDIVDGGPAARFSQRFASLIRAGDGLSSPS' A
#
# COMPACT_ATOMS: atom_id res chain seq x y z
N CYS A 1 -1.62 -0.76 14.36
CA CYS A 1 -0.38 0.03 14.11
C CYS A 1 -0.11 0.09 12.61
N VAL A 2 0.47 1.17 12.09
CA VAL A 2 0.93 1.26 10.69
C VAL A 2 2.43 1.52 10.71
N THR A 3 3.20 0.69 10.00
CA THR A 3 4.64 0.85 9.82
C THR A 3 4.95 1.10 8.36
N ILE A 4 5.73 2.14 8.10
CA ILE A 4 6.21 2.50 6.77
C ILE A 4 7.62 1.96 6.63
N GLY A 5 7.80 1.01 5.72
CA GLY A 5 9.09 0.48 5.33
C GLY A 5 9.76 1.34 4.27
N GLY A 6 10.87 0.83 3.73
CA GLY A 6 11.59 1.47 2.63
C GLY A 6 10.80 1.46 1.31
N ILE A 7 11.32 2.25 0.38
CA ILE A 7 10.98 2.16 -1.05
C ILE A 7 12.06 1.32 -1.71
N GLU A 8 11.65 0.26 -2.38
CA GLU A 8 12.58 -0.69 -3.03
C GLU A 8 12.21 -0.90 -4.50
N SER A 9 13.22 -1.06 -5.34
CA SER A 9 13.04 -1.46 -6.73
C SER A 9 12.74 -2.96 -6.83
N LYS A 10 11.61 -3.34 -7.42
CA LYS A 10 11.19 -4.72 -7.63
C LYS A 10 10.81 -4.95 -9.09
N ALA A 11 11.21 -6.12 -9.61
CA ALA A 11 10.75 -6.58 -10.92
C ALA A 11 9.26 -6.94 -10.84
N VAL A 12 8.47 -6.39 -11.76
CA VAL A 12 7.04 -6.65 -11.92
C VAL A 12 6.76 -7.04 -13.36
N LEU A 13 5.86 -7.99 -13.56
CA LEU A 13 5.31 -8.32 -14.87
C LEU A 13 4.12 -7.40 -15.14
N LEU A 14 4.26 -6.48 -16.09
CA LEU A 14 3.21 -5.56 -16.51
C LEU A 14 3.00 -5.71 -18.01
N ASP A 15 1.77 -6.04 -18.42
CA ASP A 15 1.40 -6.24 -19.83
C ASP A 15 2.36 -7.18 -20.59
N GLY A 16 2.81 -8.25 -19.92
CA GLY A 16 3.73 -9.24 -20.47
C GLY A 16 5.22 -8.86 -20.47
N GLN A 17 5.57 -7.67 -19.97
CA GLN A 17 6.96 -7.19 -19.89
C GLN A 17 7.46 -7.15 -18.44
N LEU A 18 8.71 -7.57 -18.23
CA LEU A 18 9.39 -7.41 -16.94
C LEU A 18 9.94 -6.00 -16.83
N LEU A 19 9.45 -5.24 -15.86
CA LEU A 19 9.87 -3.88 -15.56
C LEU A 19 10.30 -3.77 -14.11
N ASN A 20 11.31 -2.97 -13.81
CA ASN A 20 11.60 -2.59 -12.43
C ASN A 20 10.72 -1.39 -12.04
N ARG A 21 10.00 -1.50 -10.92
CA ARG A 21 9.25 -0.38 -10.32
C ARG A 21 9.61 -0.20 -8.86
N GLU A 22 9.48 1.02 -8.37
CA GLU A 22 9.57 1.32 -6.95
C GLU A 22 8.31 0.89 -6.20
N HIS A 23 8.51 0.20 -5.07
CA HIS A 23 7.45 -0.28 -4.20
C HIS A 23 7.69 0.25 -2.79
N LEU A 24 6.72 1.00 -2.26
CA LEU A 24 6.66 1.32 -0.84
C LEU A 24 6.16 0.11 -0.07
N CYS A 25 6.95 -0.37 0.89
CA CYS A 25 6.56 -1.46 1.77
C CYS A 25 5.73 -0.93 2.95
N LEU A 26 4.51 -1.45 3.14
CA LEU A 26 3.62 -1.07 4.23
C LEU A 26 3.23 -2.31 5.04
N THR A 27 3.36 -2.21 6.37
CA THR A 27 2.89 -3.24 7.30
C THR A 27 1.81 -2.65 8.18
N VAL A 28 0.64 -3.27 8.22
CA VAL A 28 -0.48 -2.86 9.07
C VAL A 28 -0.82 -3.99 10.02
N SER A 29 -0.80 -3.71 11.32
CA SER A 29 -1.14 -4.66 12.37
C SER A 29 -2.51 -4.34 12.95
N PHE A 30 -3.34 -5.37 13.07
CA PHE A 30 -4.68 -5.32 13.63
C PHE A 30 -4.75 -6.18 14.89
N ASP A 31 -5.62 -5.78 15.81
CA ASP A 31 -6.02 -6.64 16.91
C ASP A 31 -7.11 -7.59 16.43
N HIS A 32 -6.83 -8.89 16.42
CA HIS A 32 -7.72 -9.92 15.89
C HIS A 32 -8.86 -10.32 16.83
N ASP A 33 -8.83 -9.89 18.10
CA ASP A 33 -9.97 -10.06 19.00
C ASP A 33 -11.11 -9.07 18.65
N ILE A 34 -10.80 -8.03 17.85
CA ILE A 34 -11.72 -6.96 17.46
C ILE A 34 -11.94 -6.91 15.94
N VAL A 35 -10.89 -7.16 15.14
CA VAL A 35 -10.91 -6.98 13.69
C VAL A 35 -10.54 -8.28 12.98
N ASP A 36 -11.52 -8.84 12.27
CA ASP A 36 -11.31 -9.99 11.41
C ASP A 36 -10.54 -9.67 10.12
N GLY A 37 -10.09 -10.72 9.43
CA GLY A 37 -9.33 -10.59 8.18
C GLY A 37 -10.08 -9.87 7.05
N GLY A 38 -11.41 -10.04 6.94
CA GLY A 38 -12.22 -9.39 5.90
C GLY A 38 -12.18 -7.86 5.98
N PRO A 39 -12.58 -7.25 7.12
CA PRO A 39 -12.41 -5.83 7.36
C PRO A 39 -10.95 -5.34 7.23
N ALA A 40 -9.98 -6.09 7.76
CA ALA A 40 -8.56 -5.74 7.68
C ALA A 40 -8.04 -5.64 6.23
N ALA A 41 -8.44 -6.59 5.38
CA ALA A 41 -8.08 -6.59 3.96
C ALA A 41 -8.70 -5.41 3.21
N ARG A 42 -9.99 -5.12 3.45
CA ARG A 42 -10.67 -3.97 2.83
C ARG A 42 -10.05 -2.63 3.25
N PHE A 43 -9.74 -2.48 4.54
CA PHE A 43 -9.03 -1.30 5.04
C PHE A 43 -7.68 -1.14 4.34
N SER A 44 -6.86 -2.20 4.34
CA SER A 44 -5.51 -2.16 3.76
C SER A 44 -5.53 -1.83 2.27
N GLN A 45 -6.48 -2.40 1.52
CA GLN A 45 -6.64 -2.11 0.09
C GLN A 45 -7.06 -0.67 -0.16
N ARG A 46 -8.03 -0.14 0.61
CA ARG A 46 -8.47 1.25 0.49
C ARG A 46 -7.36 2.22 0.89
N PHE A 47 -6.68 1.96 1.99
CA PHE A 47 -5.57 2.79 2.48
C PHE A 47 -4.44 2.87 1.45
N ALA A 48 -4.02 1.74 0.88
CA ALA A 48 -3.03 1.74 -0.20
C ALA A 48 -3.49 2.50 -1.45
N SER A 49 -4.79 2.48 -1.78
CA SER A 49 -5.34 3.25 -2.89
C SER A 49 -5.28 4.75 -2.66
N LEU A 50 -5.56 5.22 -1.43
CA LEU A 50 -5.50 6.63 -1.08
C LEU A 50 -4.07 7.15 -1.16
N ILE A 51 -3.10 6.40 -0.62
CA ILE A 51 -1.68 6.72 -0.70
C ILE A 51 -1.23 6.85 -2.16
N ARG A 52 -1.60 5.88 -3.01
CA ARG A 52 -1.26 5.92 -4.44
C ARG A 52 -1.87 7.12 -5.18
N ALA A 53 -3.05 7.56 -4.77
CA ALA A 53 -3.72 8.71 -5.36
C ALA A 53 -3.16 10.06 -4.86
N GLY A 54 -2.31 10.06 -3.82
CA GLY A 54 -1.90 11.29 -3.14
C GLY A 54 -3.09 12.00 -2.47
N ASP A 55 -4.12 11.24 -2.08
CA ASP A 55 -5.35 11.81 -1.52
C ASP A 55 -5.05 12.64 -0.27
N GLY A 56 -5.62 13.84 -0.19
CA GLY A 56 -5.37 14.79 0.89
C GLY A 56 -4.10 15.65 0.74
N LEU A 57 -3.29 15.44 -0.31
CA LEU A 57 -2.21 16.36 -0.67
C LEU A 57 -2.74 17.43 -1.64
N SER A 58 -2.52 18.70 -1.33
CA SER A 58 -2.73 19.78 -2.31
C SER A 58 -1.72 19.60 -3.45
N SER A 59 -2.16 19.82 -4.71
CA SER A 59 -1.25 19.79 -5.85
C SER A 59 -0.03 20.67 -5.59
N PRO A 60 1.19 20.21 -5.93
CA PRO A 60 2.36 21.05 -5.79
C PRO A 60 2.18 22.30 -6.66
N SER A 61 2.28 23.46 -6.04
CA SER A 61 2.33 24.77 -6.70
C SER A 61 3.58 24.92 -7.54
#